data_AF-A0A959D087-F1
#
_entry.id   AF-A0A959D087-F1
#
_cell.length_a   1.000
_cell.length_b   1.000
_cell.length_c   1.000
_cell.angle_alpha   90.00
_cell.angle_beta   90.00
_cell.angle_gamma   90.00
#
_symmetry.space_group_name_H-M   'P 1'
#
loop_
_entity.id
_entity.type
_entity.pdbx_description
1 polymer ?
#
loop_
_entity_poly.entity_id
_entity_poly.type
_entity_poly.pdbx_seq_one_letter_code
_entity_poly.pdbx_strand_id
1 'polypeptide(L)'
;MKYLKEYRDPELVEKYLREIEKEVSQPWVLMEFCGGQTHSLVKNGLVNMLPDKIRMVHGPGCPVCVTPLGVIDQALQLAFKENVILCSFGDMLRVPGTEKSLLQAKAEGADVRFFYSPMEAVQLAKENP
;
A
#
# COMPACT_ATOMS: atom_id res chain seq x y z
N MET A 1 -11.96 -8.10 -17.81
CA MET A 1 -11.81 -8.77 -16.51
C MET A 1 -13.07 -9.57 -16.23
N LYS A 2 -12.96 -10.90 -16.05
CA LYS A 2 -14.07 -11.87 -16.17
C LYS A 2 -15.18 -11.77 -15.09
N TYR A 3 -15.06 -10.93 -14.06
CA TYR A 3 -16.04 -10.88 -12.95
C TYR A 3 -16.41 -9.46 -12.50
N LEU A 4 -16.09 -8.44 -13.30
CA LEU A 4 -16.33 -7.05 -12.90
C LEU A 4 -17.81 -6.69 -12.77
N LYS A 5 -18.68 -7.28 -13.62
CA LYS A 5 -20.13 -7.01 -13.59
C LYS A 5 -20.81 -7.76 -12.45
N GLU A 6 -20.46 -9.03 -12.24
CA GLU A 6 -21.09 -9.90 -11.24
C GLU A 6 -20.85 -9.44 -9.80
N TYR A 7 -19.67 -8.88 -9.50
CA TYR A 7 -19.35 -8.40 -8.15
C TYR A 7 -19.55 -6.89 -7.95
N ARG A 8 -19.91 -6.14 -9.00
CA ARG A 8 -20.25 -4.71 -8.91
C ARG A 8 -21.73 -4.51 -9.21
N ASP A 9 -22.53 -5.03 -8.31
CA ASP A 9 -23.99 -5.04 -8.41
C ASP A 9 -24.60 -4.32 -7.20
N PRO A 10 -25.28 -3.17 -7.39
CA PRO A 10 -25.91 -2.44 -6.29
C PRO A 10 -27.04 -3.23 -5.63
N GLU A 11 -27.77 -4.09 -6.37
CA GLU A 11 -28.86 -4.88 -5.80
C GLU A 11 -28.31 -5.93 -4.81
N LEU A 12 -27.16 -6.52 -5.14
CA LEU A 12 -26.45 -7.41 -4.22
C LEU A 12 -25.96 -6.66 -2.97
N VAL A 13 -25.46 -5.43 -3.11
CA VAL A 13 -25.03 -4.61 -1.97
C VAL A 13 -26.21 -4.37 -1.02
N GLU A 14 -27.35 -3.92 -1.53
CA GLU A 14 -28.55 -3.69 -0.70
C GLU A 14 -29.07 -4.97 -0.04
N LYS A 15 -28.99 -6.12 -0.75
CA LYS A 15 -29.33 -7.41 -0.17
C LYS A 15 -28.41 -7.74 1.01
N TYR A 16 -27.10 -7.62 0.84
CA TYR A 16 -26.15 -7.95 1.91
C TYR A 16 -26.26 -6.99 3.10
N LEU A 17 -26.50 -5.69 2.87
CA LEU A 17 -26.72 -4.73 3.96
C LEU A 17 -27.93 -5.11 4.82
N ARG A 18 -29.03 -5.55 4.20
CA ARG A 18 -30.21 -6.04 4.93
C ARG A 18 -29.93 -7.29 5.76
N GLU A 19 -29.12 -8.21 5.24
CA GLU A 19 -28.73 -9.40 6.01
C GLU A 19 -27.78 -9.05 7.15
N ILE A 20 -26.82 -8.14 6.93
CA ILE A 20 -25.92 -7.63 7.98
C ILE A 20 -26.74 -6.96 9.09
N GLU A 21 -27.71 -6.11 8.76
CA GLU A 21 -28.57 -5.44 9.76
C GLU A 21 -29.30 -6.45 10.66
N LYS A 22 -29.78 -7.57 10.10
CA LYS A 22 -30.48 -8.63 10.87
C LYS A 22 -29.54 -9.40 11.81
N GLU A 23 -28.31 -9.65 11.37
CA GLU A 23 -27.34 -10.48 12.12
C GLU A 23 -26.57 -9.69 13.19
N VAL A 24 -26.49 -8.36 13.07
CA VAL A 24 -25.74 -7.52 14.01
C VAL A 24 -26.46 -7.39 15.34
N SER A 25 -26.12 -8.29 16.25
CA SER A 25 -26.70 -8.40 17.59
C SER A 25 -26.09 -7.43 18.62
N GLN A 26 -24.86 -6.97 18.41
CA GLN A 26 -24.11 -6.12 19.33
C GLN A 26 -23.16 -5.17 18.58
N PRO A 27 -22.58 -4.17 19.25
CA PRO A 27 -21.53 -3.35 18.65
C PRO A 27 -20.30 -4.19 18.25
N TRP A 28 -19.83 -4.02 17.01
CA TRP A 28 -18.64 -4.68 16.47
C TRP A 28 -17.61 -3.66 16.04
N VAL A 29 -16.34 -4.01 16.26
CA VAL A 29 -15.20 -3.29 15.70
C VAL A 29 -14.51 -4.21 14.71
N LEU A 30 -14.58 -3.88 13.42
CA LEU A 30 -14.00 -4.69 12.36
C LEU A 30 -12.79 -3.97 11.78
N MET A 31 -11.64 -4.64 11.78
CA MET A 31 -10.42 -4.10 11.20
C MET A 31 -10.15 -4.73 9.84
N GLU A 32 -9.96 -3.90 8.82
CA GLU A 32 -9.29 -4.29 7.59
C GLU A 32 -7.82 -3.86 7.65
N PHE A 33 -6.94 -4.52 6.89
CA PHE A 33 -5.51 -4.23 6.90
C PHE A 33 -4.92 -4.24 5.48
N CYS A 34 -5.70 -3.84 4.48
CA CYS A 34 -5.25 -3.79 3.11
C CYS A 34 -5.64 -2.45 2.50
N GLY A 35 -4.65 -1.65 2.09
CA GLY A 35 -4.92 -0.33 1.49
C GLY A 35 -5.88 -0.36 0.30
N GLY A 36 -5.89 -1.46 -0.47
CA GLY A 36 -6.86 -1.69 -1.55
C GLY A 36 -8.30 -1.89 -1.05
N GLN A 37 -8.48 -2.55 0.10
CA GLN A 37 -9.78 -2.67 0.77
C GLN A 37 -10.21 -1.33 1.36
N THR A 38 -9.31 -0.62 2.07
CA THR A 38 -9.57 0.75 2.56
C THR A 38 -10.06 1.65 1.43
N HIS A 39 -9.31 1.67 0.31
CA HIS A 39 -9.66 2.47 -0.86
C HIS A 39 -11.04 2.07 -1.41
N SER A 40 -11.32 0.78 -1.53
CA SER A 40 -12.59 0.29 -2.07
C SER A 40 -13.77 0.63 -1.15
N LEU A 41 -13.63 0.50 0.16
CA LEU A 41 -14.67 0.82 1.13
C LEU A 41 -15.01 2.32 1.11
N VAL A 42 -13.98 3.17 1.16
CA VAL A 42 -14.15 4.63 1.18
C VAL A 42 -14.66 5.15 -0.15
N LYS A 43 -14.05 4.73 -1.27
CA LYS A 43 -14.43 5.18 -2.62
C LYS A 43 -15.89 4.89 -2.96
N ASN A 44 -16.40 3.74 -2.50
CA ASN A 44 -17.79 3.33 -2.75
C ASN A 44 -18.74 3.72 -1.61
N GLY A 45 -18.27 4.45 -0.58
CA GLY A 45 -19.11 4.92 0.53
C GLY A 45 -19.65 3.81 1.43
N LEU A 46 -19.15 2.57 1.32
CA LEU A 46 -19.70 1.40 2.00
C LEU A 46 -19.66 1.52 3.53
N VAL A 47 -18.67 2.22 4.07
CA VAL A 47 -18.54 2.46 5.52
C VAL A 47 -19.77 3.19 6.07
N ASN A 48 -20.32 4.14 5.30
CA ASN A 48 -21.48 4.93 5.71
C ASN A 48 -22.81 4.18 5.53
N MET A 49 -22.79 3.02 4.86
CA MET A 49 -23.97 2.21 4.63
C MET A 49 -24.13 1.09 5.66
N LEU A 50 -23.09 0.80 6.44
CA LEU A 50 -23.13 -0.22 7.48
C LEU A 50 -24.01 0.24 8.65
N PRO A 51 -24.59 -0.71 9.42
CA PRO A 51 -25.34 -0.38 10.63
C PRO A 51 -24.47 0.39 11.63
N ASP A 52 -25.05 1.31 12.39
CA ASP A 52 -24.34 2.13 13.41
C ASP A 52 -23.59 1.29 14.46
N LYS A 53 -24.03 0.05 14.68
CA LYS A 53 -23.38 -0.92 15.56
C LYS A 53 -22.05 -1.44 15.01
N ILE A 54 -21.75 -1.27 13.71
CA ILE A 54 -20.47 -1.68 13.12
C ILE A 54 -19.56 -0.47 12.96
N ARG A 55 -18.43 -0.50 13.67
CA ARG A 55 -17.34 0.45 13.48
C ARG A 55 -16.22 -0.19 12.68
N MET A 56 -15.95 0.34 11.49
CA MET A 56 -14.77 -0.04 10.71
C MET A 56 -13.51 0.66 11.25
N VAL A 57 -12.40 -0.07 11.31
CA VAL A 57 -11.07 0.44 11.67
C VAL A 57 -10.09 0.09 10.56
N HIS A 58 -9.25 1.05 10.20
CA HIS A 58 -8.23 0.88 9.16
C HIS A 58 -6.90 0.53 9.81
N GLY A 59 -6.49 -0.72 9.64
CA GLY A 59 -5.23 -1.25 10.13
C GLY A 59 -4.03 -0.81 9.27
N PRO A 60 -2.81 -1.17 9.69
CA PRO A 60 -1.57 -0.75 9.04
C PRO A 60 -1.28 -1.57 7.77
N GLY A 61 -2.14 -1.45 6.76
CA GLY A 61 -2.11 -2.25 5.52
C GLY A 61 -1.20 -1.76 4.40
N CYS A 62 -0.36 -0.77 4.69
CA CYS A 62 0.54 -0.14 3.72
C CYS A 62 1.97 -0.57 4.03
N PRO A 63 2.59 -1.49 3.24
CA PRO A 63 3.93 -2.00 3.53
C PRO A 63 5.00 -0.90 3.53
N VAL A 64 4.83 0.12 2.68
CA VAL A 64 5.70 1.30 2.63
C VAL A 64 5.61 2.10 3.94
N CYS A 65 4.40 2.35 4.42
CA CYS A 65 4.14 3.19 5.59
C CYS A 65 4.63 2.56 6.90
N VAL A 66 4.73 1.22 6.95
CA VAL A 66 5.23 0.47 8.12
C VAL A 66 6.69 0.07 8.00
N THR A 67 7.38 0.46 6.92
CA THR A 67 8.81 0.17 6.76
C THR A 67 9.58 0.91 7.86
N PRO A 68 10.40 0.22 8.67
CA PRO A 68 11.14 0.86 9.75
C PRO A 68 12.12 1.90 9.21
N LEU A 69 12.25 3.03 9.93
CA LEU A 69 13.17 4.12 9.59
C LEU A 69 14.60 3.63 9.32
N GLY A 70 15.11 2.73 10.17
CA GLY A 70 16.46 2.18 10.04
C GLY A 70 16.70 1.40 8.74
N VAL A 71 15.66 0.84 8.11
CA VAL A 71 15.77 0.18 6.79
C VAL A 71 16.00 1.21 5.70
N ILE A 72 15.34 2.36 5.79
CA ILE A 72 15.52 3.48 4.85
C ILE A 72 16.93 4.06 4.99
N ASP A 73 17.40 4.22 6.23
CA ASP A 73 18.77 4.70 6.50
C ASP A 73 19.84 3.74 5.96
N GLN A 74 19.65 2.43 6.10
CA GLN A 74 20.51 1.42 5.48
C GLN A 74 20.50 1.51 3.95
N ALA A 75 19.33 1.71 3.34
CA ALA A 75 19.23 1.89 1.89
C ALA A 75 19.95 3.17 1.43
N LEU A 76 19.84 4.27 2.18
CA LEU A 76 20.58 5.51 1.90
C LEU A 76 22.10 5.30 1.97
N GLN A 77 22.59 4.58 2.99
CA GLN A 77 24.01 4.25 3.10
C GLN A 77 24.50 3.41 1.92
N LEU A 78 23.68 2.48 1.42
CA LEU A 78 24.01 1.69 0.23
C LEU A 78 24.00 2.53 -1.04
N ALA A 79 23.07 3.47 -1.18
CA ALA A 79 22.93 4.31 -2.38
C ALA A 79 24.18 5.14 -2.71
N PHE A 80 24.96 5.51 -1.70
CA PHE A 80 26.19 6.30 -1.86
C PHE A 80 27.47 5.45 -1.97
N LYS A 81 27.38 4.12 -1.95
CA LYS A 81 28.55 3.27 -2.19
C LYS A 81 28.93 3.28 -3.67
N GLU A 82 30.23 3.24 -3.93
CA GLU A 82 30.73 3.05 -5.29
C GLU A 82 30.23 1.74 -5.89
N ASN A 83 29.89 1.77 -7.18
CA ASN A 83 29.41 0.62 -7.96
C ASN A 83 28.12 -0.03 -7.39
N VAL A 84 27.27 0.75 -6.71
CA VAL A 84 25.94 0.29 -6.28
C VAL A 84 24.86 0.99 -7.08
N ILE A 85 23.93 0.21 -7.61
CA ILE A 85 22.66 0.71 -8.16
C ILE A 85 21.54 0.31 -7.21
N LEU A 86 20.97 1.28 -6.49
CA LEU A 86 19.88 1.01 -5.56
C LEU A 86 18.54 1.03 -6.29
N CYS A 87 17.79 -0.06 -6.18
CA CYS A 87 16.49 -0.23 -6.82
C CYS A 87 15.36 -0.06 -5.79
N SER A 88 14.31 0.71 -6.11
CA SER A 88 13.16 0.88 -5.22
C SER A 88 11.84 1.11 -5.97
N PHE A 89 10.72 0.88 -5.31
CA PHE A 89 9.40 1.29 -5.80
C PHE A 89 9.22 2.81 -5.64
N GLY A 90 8.36 3.41 -6.45
CA GLY A 90 8.28 4.86 -6.61
C GLY A 90 7.66 5.57 -5.41
N ASP A 91 6.74 4.90 -4.73
CA ASP A 91 6.17 5.32 -3.45
C ASP A 91 7.23 5.36 -2.35
N MET A 92 8.13 4.36 -2.30
CA MET A 92 9.21 4.27 -1.33
C MET A 92 10.25 5.40 -1.50
N LEU A 93 10.45 5.94 -2.71
CA LEU A 93 11.48 6.97 -2.95
C LEU A 93 11.28 8.24 -2.10
N ARG A 94 10.04 8.55 -1.73
CA ARG A 94 9.68 9.77 -0.99
C ARG A 94 9.62 9.56 0.52
N VAL A 95 9.76 8.34 1.00
CA VAL A 95 9.70 8.07 2.44
C VAL A 95 10.95 8.65 3.10
N PRO A 96 10.80 9.48 4.14
CA PRO A 96 11.94 10.07 4.81
C PRO A 96 12.71 9.01 5.61
N GLY A 97 14.03 9.00 5.44
CA GLY A 97 14.96 8.46 6.43
C GLY A 97 15.21 9.47 7.54
N THR A 98 16.23 9.25 8.35
CA THR A 98 16.62 10.14 9.46
C THR A 98 17.01 11.53 8.96
N GLU A 99 17.79 11.62 7.88
CA GLU A 99 18.27 12.91 7.35
C GLU A 99 17.64 13.30 6.01
N LYS A 100 17.37 12.32 5.15
CA LYS A 100 16.87 12.55 3.78
C LYS A 100 16.11 11.33 3.25
N SER A 101 15.47 11.49 2.11
CA SER A 101 14.79 10.42 1.36
C SER A 101 15.66 9.88 0.23
N LEU A 102 15.32 8.71 -0.31
CA LEU A 102 16.00 8.14 -1.49
C LEU A 102 15.89 9.06 -2.72
N LEU A 103 14.79 9.81 -2.83
CA LEU A 103 14.62 10.82 -3.88
C LEU A 103 15.64 11.97 -3.75
N GLN A 104 15.92 12.41 -2.52
CA GLN A 104 16.95 13.42 -2.26
C GLN A 104 18.35 12.85 -2.52
N ALA A 105 18.64 11.62 -2.08
CA ALA A 105 19.91 10.96 -2.38
C ALA A 105 20.18 10.86 -3.89
N LYS A 106 19.14 10.53 -4.67
CA LYS A 106 19.22 10.55 -6.14
C LYS A 106 19.59 11.94 -6.69
N ALA A 107 18.98 13.00 -6.16
CA ALA A 107 19.29 14.38 -6.56
C ALA A 107 20.72 14.81 -6.20
N GLU A 108 21.31 14.17 -5.17
CA GLU A 108 22.70 14.38 -4.75
C GLU A 108 23.71 13.50 -5.53
N GLY A 109 23.26 12.69 -6.49
CA GLY A 109 24.11 11.92 -7.38
C GLY A 109 24.21 10.42 -7.09
N ALA A 110 23.48 9.89 -6.10
CA ALA A 110 23.38 8.44 -5.91
C ALA A 110 22.64 7.76 -7.08
N ASP A 111 23.10 6.59 -7.54
CA ASP A 111 22.41 5.82 -8.59
C ASP A 111 21.21 5.06 -8.00
N VAL A 112 20.09 5.78 -7.87
CA VAL A 112 18.80 5.24 -7.41
C VAL A 112 17.83 5.11 -8.58
N ARG A 113 17.33 3.91 -8.83
CA ARG A 113 16.43 3.59 -9.95
C ARG A 113 15.06 3.11 -9.47
N PHE A 114 14.03 3.56 -10.18
CA PHE A 114 12.62 3.24 -9.91
C PHE A 114 12.17 2.08 -10.81
N PHE A 115 11.41 1.14 -10.25
CA PHE A 115 10.82 0.02 -10.99
C PHE A 115 9.37 -0.26 -10.58
N TYR A 116 8.63 -0.93 -11.49
CA TYR A 116 7.28 -1.42 -11.22
C TYR A 116 7.27 -2.89 -10.80
N SER A 117 8.34 -3.62 -11.07
CA SER A 117 8.50 -5.03 -10.71
C SER A 117 9.90 -5.32 -10.17
N PRO A 118 10.03 -6.18 -9.14
CA PRO A 118 11.34 -6.67 -8.69
C PRO A 118 12.15 -7.37 -9.80
N MET A 119 11.48 -7.90 -10.83
CA MET A 119 12.15 -8.55 -11.95
C MET A 119 12.98 -7.57 -12.80
N GLU A 120 12.61 -6.30 -12.82
CA GLU A 120 13.39 -5.27 -13.52
C GLU A 120 14.77 -5.07 -12.85
N ALA A 121 14.85 -5.20 -11.52
CA ALA A 121 16.13 -5.16 -10.80
C ALA A 121 17.04 -6.35 -11.16
N VAL A 122 16.46 -7.54 -11.38
CA VAL A 122 17.21 -8.73 -11.82
C VAL A 122 17.75 -8.53 -13.23
N GLN A 123 16.94 -7.95 -14.13
CA GLN A 123 17.37 -7.65 -15.50
C GLN A 123 18.50 -6.60 -15.49
N LEU A 124 18.34 -5.55 -14.69
CA LEU A 124 19.36 -4.52 -14.53
C LEU A 124 20.70 -5.09 -14.04
N ALA A 125 20.66 -6.00 -13.07
CA ALA A 125 21.87 -6.65 -12.55
C ALA A 125 22.60 -7.45 -13.64
N LYS A 126 21.88 -8.08 -14.58
CA LYS A 126 22.51 -8.79 -15.71
C LYS A 126 23.20 -7.85 -16.70
N GLU A 127 22.68 -6.64 -16.84
CA GLU A 127 23.21 -5.60 -17.74
C GLU A 127 24.40 -4.85 -17.11
N ASN A 128 24.63 -5.02 -15.80
CA ASN A 128 25.68 -4.35 -15.02
C ASN A 128 26.38 -5.38 -14.11
N PRO A 129 27.23 -6.28 -14.66
CA PRO A 129 27.85 -7.40 -13.95
C PRO A 129 28.92 -6.99 -12.92
#